data_AF-A0A7C7Q110-F1
#
_entry.id   AF-A0A7C7Q110-F1
#
_cell.length_a   1.000
_cell.length_b   1.000
_cell.length_c   1.000
_cell.angle_alpha   90.00
_cell.angle_beta   90.00
_cell.angle_gamma   90.00
#
_symmetry.space_group_name_H-M   'P 1'
#
loop_
_entity.id
_entity.type
_entity.pdbx_description
1 polymer ?
#
loop_
_entity_poly.entity_id
_entity_poly.type
_entity_poly.pdbx_seq_one_letter_code
_entity_poly.pdbx_strand_id
1 'polypeptide(L)' 'MALVVGGFHMGGASRGQVERIIADFRRLGVHQVAPCHCTGNQARRMFADAFGADFIVAGVGRVITIGSQEGGAR' A
#
# COMPACT_ATOMS: atom_id res chain seq x y z
N MET A 1 6.14 7.55 -10.38
CA MET A 1 5.89 7.10 -9.00
C MET A 1 4.39 7.03 -8.77
N ALA A 2 3.86 5.89 -8.31
CA ALA A 2 2.43 5.72 -8.05
C ALA A 2 2.16 5.40 -6.58
N LEU A 3 1.11 6.01 -6.01
CA LEU A 3 0.57 5.73 -4.68
C LEU A 3 -0.83 5.14 -4.84
N VAL A 4 -1.10 4.01 -4.17
CA VAL A 4 -2.45 3.45 -4.05
C VAL A 4 -2.95 3.62 -2.62
N VAL A 5 -4.02 4.40 -2.44
CA VAL A 5 -4.62 4.73 -1.14
C VAL A 5 -6.09 4.34 -1.12
N GLY A 6 -6.55 3.78 0.00
CA GLY A 6 -7.96 3.46 0.20
C GLY A 6 -8.21 2.07 0.80
N GLY A 7 -9.47 1.65 0.80
CA GLY A 7 -9.87 0.33 1.27
C GLY A 7 -9.85 -0.70 0.15
N PHE A 8 -9.15 -1.83 0.34
CA PHE A 8 -9.02 -2.85 -0.70
C PHE A 8 -9.98 -4.04 -0.55
N HIS A 9 -10.84 -4.02 0.47
CA HIS A 9 -11.86 -5.05 0.72
C HIS A 9 -11.31 -6.50 0.79
N MET A 10 -10.13 -6.69 1.36
CA MET A 10 -9.43 -7.98 1.43
C MET A 10 -9.66 -8.75 2.73
N GLY A 11 -10.65 -8.38 3.54
CA GLY A 11 -10.90 -9.00 4.86
C GLY A 11 -11.17 -10.51 4.82
N GLY A 12 -11.72 -11.02 3.71
CA GLY A 12 -11.95 -12.45 3.47
C GLY A 12 -10.97 -13.10 2.47
N ALA A 13 -9.96 -12.38 2.01
CA ALA A 13 -8.99 -12.92 1.07
C ALA A 13 -8.02 -13.87 1.79
N SER A 14 -7.71 -15.00 1.16
CA SER A 14 -6.64 -15.88 1.62
C SER A 14 -5.28 -15.21 1.48
N ARG A 15 -4.30 -15.65 2.29
CA ARG A 15 -2.91 -15.17 2.17
C ARG A 15 -2.37 -15.23 0.74
N GLY A 16 -2.60 -16.34 0.03
CA GLY A 16 -2.14 -16.50 -1.36
C GLY A 16 -2.85 -15.58 -2.36
N GLN A 17 -4.06 -15.09 -2.07
CA GLN A 17 -4.69 -14.02 -2.86
C GLN A 17 -4.01 -12.68 -2.59
N VAL A 18 -3.75 -12.36 -1.31
CA VAL A 18 -3.07 -11.11 -0.93
C VAL A 18 -1.64 -11.05 -1.50
N GLU A 19 -0.88 -12.14 -1.44
CA GLU A 19 0.48 -12.25 -2.01
C GLU A 19 0.49 -11.98 -3.52
N ARG A 20 -0.47 -12.54 -4.27
CA ARG A 20 -0.59 -12.26 -5.71
C ARG A 20 -0.90 -10.79 -6.00
N ILE A 21 -1.80 -10.17 -5.22
CA ILE A 21 -2.14 -8.76 -5.43
C ILE A 21 -0.95 -7.84 -5.09
N ILE A 22 -0.20 -8.15 -4.04
CA ILE A 22 1.05 -7.44 -3.71
C ILE A 22 2.05 -7.54 -4.88
N ALA A 23 2.21 -8.74 -5.46
CA ALA A 23 3.08 -8.94 -6.61
C ALA A 23 2.61 -8.14 -7.84
N ASP A 24 1.29 -8.11 -8.10
CA ASP A 24 0.70 -7.31 -9.18
C ASP A 24 0.93 -5.81 -8.96
N PHE A 25 0.78 -5.30 -7.73
CA PHE A 25 1.06 -3.90 -7.41
C PHE A 25 2.51 -3.54 -7.74
N ARG A 26 3.47 -4.40 -7.35
CA ARG A 26 4.89 -4.20 -7.68
C ARG A 26 5.12 -4.22 -9.20
N ARG A 27 4.52 -5.19 -9.91
CA ARG A 27 4.61 -5.30 -11.37
C ARG A 27 4.04 -4.10 -12.11
N LEU A 28 2.98 -3.49 -11.56
CA LEU A 28 2.36 -2.27 -12.08
C LEU A 28 3.14 -0.99 -11.75
N GLY A 29 4.27 -1.09 -11.04
CA GLY A 29 5.08 0.08 -10.66
C GLY A 29 4.49 0.90 -9.51
N VAL A 30 3.66 0.28 -8.65
CA VAL A 30 3.23 0.92 -7.41
C VAL A 30 4.42 1.05 -6.48
N HIS A 31 4.73 2.28 -6.10
CA HIS A 31 5.82 2.57 -5.18
C HIS A 31 5.32 2.54 -3.75
N GLN A 32 4.25 3.29 -3.44
CA GLN A 32 3.71 3.42 -2.09
C GLN A 32 2.28 2.90 -1.99
N VAL A 33 1.92 2.41 -0.80
CA VAL A 33 0.56 1.96 -0.50
C VAL A 33 0.07 2.52 0.82
N ALA A 34 -1.22 2.83 0.90
CA ALA A 34 -1.89 3.31 2.10
C ALA A 34 -3.24 2.59 2.31
N PRO A 35 -3.24 1.27 2.62
CA PRO A 35 -4.47 0.50 2.84
C PRO A 35 -5.22 0.91 4.12
N CYS A 36 -6.53 1.11 3.99
CA CYS A 36 -7.45 1.54 5.05
C CYS A 36 -8.22 0.36 5.71
N HIS A 37 -9.12 0.68 6.65
CA HIS A 37 -9.82 -0.25 7.55
C HIS A 37 -10.39 -1.52 6.88
N CYS A 38 -11.21 -1.37 5.82
CA CYS A 38 -11.87 -2.52 5.17
C CYS A 38 -10.92 -3.45 4.40
N THR A 39 -9.64 -3.10 4.27
CA THR A 39 -8.61 -4.02 3.75
C THR A 39 -8.40 -5.23 4.67
N GLY A 40 -8.66 -5.08 5.98
CA GLY A 40 -8.49 -6.14 6.96
C GLY A 40 -7.07 -6.24 7.52
N ASN A 41 -6.97 -6.67 8.78
CA ASN A 41 -5.71 -6.62 9.54
C ASN A 41 -4.61 -7.53 8.96
N GLN A 42 -4.97 -8.73 8.47
CA GLN A 42 -4.01 -9.64 7.86
C GLN A 42 -3.39 -9.03 6.61
N ALA A 43 -4.22 -8.57 5.66
CA ALA A 43 -3.74 -7.97 4.43
C ALA A 43 -2.92 -6.70 4.70
N ARG A 44 -3.35 -5.83 5.62
CA ARG A 44 -2.58 -4.63 6.02
C ARG A 44 -1.17 -4.98 6.51
N ARG A 45 -1.01 -6.04 7.32
CA ARG A 45 0.32 -6.51 7.78
C ARG A 45 1.16 -7.01 6.61
N MET A 46 0.59 -7.81 5.71
CA MET A 46 1.30 -8.33 4.54
C MET A 46 1.74 -7.21 3.59
N PHE A 47 0.91 -6.18 3.39
CA PHE A 47 1.32 -4.98 2.65
C PHE A 47 2.43 -4.20 3.38
N ALA A 48 2.37 -4.09 4.70
CA ALA A 48 3.43 -3.43 5.48
C ALA A 48 4.77 -4.18 5.36
N ASP A 49 4.75 -5.51 5.48
CA ASP A 49 5.94 -6.35 5.32
C ASP A 49 6.53 -6.24 3.90
N ALA A 50 5.67 -6.20 2.88
CA ALA A 50 6.11 -6.16 1.48
C ALA A 50 6.55 -4.77 1.00
N PHE A 51 5.97 -3.68 1.54
CA PHE A 51 6.27 -2.30 1.13
C PHE A 51 7.26 -1.59 2.05
N GLY A 52 7.42 -2.03 3.30
CA GLY A 52 8.42 -1.48 4.23
C GLY A 52 8.28 0.04 4.39
N ALA A 53 9.35 0.77 4.08
CA ALA A 53 9.36 2.24 4.15
C ALA A 53 8.35 2.92 3.21
N ASP A 54 7.91 2.23 2.15
CA ASP A 54 6.90 2.74 1.22
C ASP A 54 5.45 2.45 1.68
N PHE A 55 5.26 1.81 2.84
CA PHE A 55 3.95 1.62 3.45
C PHE A 55 3.57 2.84 4.28
N ILE A 56 2.46 3.47 3.93
CA ILE A 56 1.90 4.60 4.67
C ILE A 56 0.80 4.10 5.61
N VAL A 57 0.96 4.35 6.90
CA VAL A 57 -0.10 4.10 7.89
C VAL A 57 -1.26 5.08 7.66
N ALA A 58 -2.31 4.58 7.02
CA ALA A 58 -3.57 5.31 6.82
C ALA A 58 -4.47 5.27 8.07
N GLY A 59 -5.21 6.35 8.31
CA GLY A 59 -6.10 6.49 9.45
C GLY A 59 -6.86 7.82 9.41
N VAL A 60 -7.87 7.97 10.26
CA VAL A 60 -8.60 9.22 10.41
C VAL A 60 -7.65 10.36 10.78
N GLY A 61 -7.83 11.53 10.16
CA GLY A 61 -6.97 12.69 10.37
C GLY A 61 -5.57 12.61 9.73
N ARG A 62 -5.24 11.51 9.03
CA ARG A 62 -3.96 11.42 8.30
C ARG A 62 -3.98 12.31 7.07
N VAL A 63 -3.00 13.20 6.97
CA VAL A 63 -2.72 13.97 5.76
C VAL A 63 -1.65 13.23 4.93
N ILE A 64 -1.92 13.05 3.64
CA ILE A 64 -0.96 12.50 2.66
C ILE A 64 -0.77 13.56 1.58
N THR A 65 0.41 14.13 1.49
CA THR A 65 0.76 15.12 0.47
C THR A 65 1.30 14.40 -0.76
N ILE A 66 0.68 14.62 -1.91
CA ILE A 66 1.15 14.10 -3.20
C ILE A 66 1.82 15.25 -3.94
N GLY A 67 3.09 15.09 -4.27
CA GLY A 67 3.86 16.05 -5.05
C GLY A 67 4.90 15.34 -5.91
N SER A 68 5.43 16.04 -6.91
CA SER A 68 6.58 15.58 -7.68
C SER A 68 7.83 15.59 -6.82
N GLN A 69 8.54 14.46 -6.73
CA GLN A 69 9.94 14.46 -6.33
C GLN A 69 10.73 15.05 -7.51
N GLU A 70 11.12 16.32 -7.46
CA GLU A 70 12.20 16.78 -8.32
C GLU A 70 13.48 16.07 -7.87
N GLY A 71 14.22 15.50 -8.82
CA GLY A 71 15.32 14.58 -8.56
C GLY A 71 16.35 15.16 -7.59
N GLY A 72 16.30 14.68 -6.34
CA GLY A 72 17.42 14.79 -5.41
C GLY A 72 18.47 13.78 -5.81
N ALA A 73 19.61 14.29 -6.30
CA ALA A 73 20.80 13.52 -6.62
C ALA A 73 21.09 12.45 -5.54
N ARG A 74 21.27 11.22 -6.00
CA ARG A 74 22.08 10.20 -5.33
C ARG A 74 23.14 9.76 -6.31
#